data_AF-A0A336LSP6-F1
#
_entry.id   AF-A0A336LSP6-F1
#
_cell.length_a   1.000
_cell.length_b   1.000
_cell.length_c   1.000
_cell.angle_alpha   90.00
_cell.angle_beta   90.00
_cell.angle_gamma   90.00
#
_symmetry.space_group_name_H-M   'P 1'
#
loop_
_entity.id
_entity.type
_entity.pdbx_description
1 polymer ?
#
loop_
_entity_poly.entity_id
_entity_poly.type
_entity_poly.pdbx_seq_one_letter_code
_entity_poly.pdbx_strand_id
1 'polypeptide(L)'
;MSTRSSIVTIKTIILIIILTSCRSTGQYVAPSTQLGLITQWNEMQFVFPTTDHRQLAVFQGKYVRGNSVPLDVDLDYSDTGRSRLFVTVPRFQEGIPITLGVVSTSFATNESVIHAYPSYSWQESHGANCDGITSVFRVAIDECERLYVLDTGRIGERLYCPPQLLVFNLRNDKLLQRYKFPFNILQDTSILVTPVVNVLDPPPGKCRDTQVYIADVTTFHMIVYDMKTRSSWRTANKLYYPHPTYGTFNVAGETFDLMDGLVGMALSPKNTLGGQQMFFHPMASTSEMTVPLWVLNNRTAWENAGFFDYYQPRAFIELGDRGTQSVAQAMDRYGNLFFGLIDPIAIACWNIDSPYDNQNIKIVSQNDATLQFASGVKIITNRLGEEELWVITNRFQKALTGSINMNEVNFRILAIPTNQLLDINKRCVGTPLTTKFTSFGKFSI
;
A
#
# COMPACT_ATOMS: atom_id res chain seq x y z
N MET A 1 91.16 21.15 31.92
CA MET A 1 90.19 20.50 32.82
C MET A 1 89.21 21.55 33.31
N SER A 2 87.92 21.34 33.02
CA SER A 2 86.71 21.92 33.65
C SER A 2 86.81 23.27 34.38
N THR A 3 86.03 24.28 33.95
CA THR A 3 84.84 24.76 34.68
C THR A 3 84.01 25.80 33.90
N ARG A 4 82.70 25.72 34.14
CA ARG A 4 81.51 26.46 33.67
C ARG A 4 81.61 28.00 33.65
N SER A 5 80.82 28.64 32.78
CA SER A 5 79.74 29.53 33.25
C SER A 5 78.66 29.75 32.18
N SER A 6 77.42 29.79 32.64
CA SER A 6 76.17 29.85 31.87
C SER A 6 75.78 31.30 31.54
N ILE A 7 75.26 31.54 30.33
CA ILE A 7 74.47 32.74 30.02
C ILE A 7 73.14 32.28 29.42
N VAL A 8 72.07 32.61 30.13
CA VAL A 8 70.67 32.44 29.73
C VAL A 8 70.26 33.67 28.95
N THR A 9 69.80 33.49 27.71
CA THR A 9 69.13 34.56 26.95
C THR A 9 67.72 34.09 26.63
N ILE A 10 66.75 34.74 27.28
CA ILE A 10 65.32 34.57 27.08
C ILE A 10 64.94 35.12 25.70
N LYS A 11 64.38 34.28 24.83
CA LYS A 11 63.62 34.71 23.66
C LYS A 11 62.17 34.27 23.80
N THR A 12 61.32 35.25 24.10
CA THR A 12 59.86 35.17 24.08
C THR A 12 59.39 34.88 22.65
N ILE A 13 58.74 33.74 22.43
CA ILE A 13 58.00 33.44 21.20
C ILE A 13 56.52 33.62 21.52
N ILE A 14 55.91 34.64 20.92
CA ILE A 14 54.46 34.85 20.91
C ILE A 14 53.89 33.91 19.84
N LEU A 15 53.17 32.88 20.25
CA LEU A 15 52.43 32.00 19.36
C LEU A 15 51.01 32.55 19.20
N ILE A 16 50.71 33.15 18.05
CA ILE A 16 49.36 33.58 17.67
C ILE A 16 48.58 32.32 17.26
N ILE A 17 47.69 31.84 18.12
CA ILE A 17 46.73 30.78 17.81
C ILE A 17 45.58 31.44 17.02
N ILE A 18 45.58 31.25 15.70
CA ILE A 18 44.42 31.57 14.86
C ILE A 18 43.39 30.47 15.12
N LEU A 19 42.38 30.76 15.93
CA LEU A 19 41.16 29.94 16.05
C LEU A 19 40.37 30.09 14.75
N THR A 20 40.65 29.23 13.77
CA THR A 20 39.71 28.98 12.68
C THR A 20 38.52 28.23 13.25
N SER A 21 37.43 28.96 13.52
CA SER A 21 36.14 28.35 13.82
C SER A 21 35.65 27.62 12.56
N CYS A 22 36.00 26.34 12.44
CA CYS A 22 35.31 25.44 11.53
C CYS A 22 33.88 25.29 12.08
N ARG A 23 32.97 26.16 11.63
CA ARG A 23 31.54 25.87 11.71
C ARG A 23 31.28 24.72 10.75
N SER A 24 31.48 23.50 11.21
CA SER A 24 30.77 22.37 10.64
C SER A 24 29.29 22.66 10.88
N THR A 25 28.60 23.18 9.86
CA THR A 25 27.16 23.01 9.73
C THR A 25 26.92 21.52 9.52
N GLY A 26 27.09 20.74 10.59
CA GLY A 26 26.53 19.41 10.68
C GLY A 26 25.02 19.61 10.55
N GLN A 27 24.49 19.26 9.39
CA GLN A 27 23.06 19.07 9.21
C GLN A 27 22.65 18.08 10.30
N TYR A 28 21.96 18.56 11.34
CA TYR A 28 21.31 17.69 12.30
C TYR A 28 20.24 16.95 11.49
N VAL A 29 20.59 15.76 11.00
CA VAL A 29 19.62 14.82 10.47
C VAL A 29 18.86 14.36 11.69
N ALA A 30 17.64 14.88 11.87
CA ALA A 30 16.74 14.38 12.90
C ALA A 30 16.67 12.84 12.75
N PRO A 31 16.71 12.06 13.85
CA PRO A 31 16.52 10.63 13.77
C PRO A 31 15.27 10.34 12.95
N SER A 32 15.37 9.49 11.92
CA SER A 32 14.22 9.16 11.10
C SER A 32 13.17 8.50 11.97
N THR A 33 11.97 9.09 12.03
CA THR A 33 10.84 8.51 12.76
C THR A 33 10.59 7.10 12.23
N GLN A 34 10.60 6.11 13.12
CA GLN A 34 10.41 4.70 12.74
C GLN A 34 8.97 4.30 13.02
N LEU A 35 8.35 3.56 12.10
CA LEU A 35 7.05 2.96 12.36
C LEU A 35 7.19 1.90 13.46
N GLY A 36 6.23 1.84 14.37
CA GLY A 36 6.18 0.86 15.45
C GLY A 36 5.80 -0.53 14.93
N LEU A 37 6.47 -1.57 15.43
CA LEU A 37 6.14 -2.95 15.10
C LEU A 37 4.87 -3.39 15.83
N ILE A 38 3.85 -3.81 15.07
CA ILE A 38 2.62 -4.39 15.62
C ILE A 38 2.75 -5.92 15.67
N THR A 39 3.15 -6.53 14.57
CA THR A 39 3.39 -7.98 14.49
C THR A 39 4.28 -8.33 13.30
N GLN A 40 4.87 -9.53 13.33
CA GLN A 40 5.75 -10.04 12.30
C GLN A 40 5.68 -11.56 12.18
N TRP A 41 6.09 -12.06 11.01
CA TRP A 41 6.15 -13.48 10.70
C TRP A 41 7.42 -13.82 9.91
N ASN A 42 8.01 -14.95 10.25
CA ASN A 42 8.90 -15.64 9.32
C ASN A 42 8.10 -16.35 8.22
N GLU A 43 6.98 -16.97 8.63
CA GLU A 43 6.01 -17.64 7.77
C GLU A 43 4.61 -17.41 8.35
N MET A 44 3.62 -17.19 7.48
CA MET A 44 2.23 -17.02 7.87
C MET A 44 1.71 -18.26 8.60
N GLN A 45 1.08 -18.05 9.77
CA GLN A 45 0.49 -19.12 10.59
C GLN A 45 -1.03 -19.07 10.50
N PHE A 46 -1.66 -20.20 10.16
CA PHE A 46 -3.11 -20.28 9.93
C PHE A 46 -3.79 -21.20 10.94
N VAL A 47 -4.95 -20.77 11.44
CA VAL A 47 -5.81 -21.59 12.30
C VAL A 47 -6.89 -22.28 11.47
N PHE A 48 -6.88 -23.60 11.51
CA PHE A 48 -7.90 -24.44 10.86
C PHE A 48 -8.99 -24.81 11.87
N PRO A 49 -10.24 -25.05 11.42
CA PRO A 49 -11.33 -25.46 12.31
C PRO A 49 -11.03 -26.72 13.10
N THR A 50 -10.38 -27.71 12.47
CA THR A 50 -9.91 -28.94 13.12
C THR A 50 -8.56 -29.38 12.54
N THR A 51 -7.88 -30.30 13.23
CA THR A 51 -6.66 -30.96 12.74
C THR A 51 -6.91 -31.66 11.40
N ASP A 52 -8.08 -32.28 11.21
CA ASP A 52 -8.43 -32.97 9.96
C ASP A 52 -8.53 -32.00 8.79
N HIS A 53 -9.11 -30.81 8.98
CA HIS A 53 -9.14 -29.78 7.93
C HIS A 53 -7.71 -29.37 7.53
N ARG A 54 -6.81 -29.24 8.50
CA ARG A 54 -5.39 -28.94 8.23
C ARG A 54 -4.72 -30.06 7.46
N GLN A 55 -4.88 -31.31 7.88
CA GLN A 55 -4.28 -32.47 7.21
C GLN A 55 -4.82 -32.63 5.80
N LEU A 56 -6.12 -32.46 5.59
CA LEU A 56 -6.74 -32.51 4.27
C LEU A 56 -6.24 -31.39 3.36
N ALA A 57 -6.11 -30.16 3.88
CA ALA A 57 -5.57 -29.05 3.11
C ALA A 57 -4.12 -29.31 2.66
N VAL A 58 -3.28 -29.86 3.54
CA VAL A 58 -1.91 -30.27 3.19
C VAL A 58 -1.92 -31.39 2.15
N PHE A 59 -2.73 -32.44 2.37
CA PHE A 59 -2.83 -33.57 1.45
C PHE A 59 -3.30 -33.16 0.05
N GLN A 60 -4.24 -32.22 -0.04
CA GLN A 60 -4.76 -31.69 -1.30
C GLN A 60 -3.89 -30.62 -1.95
N GLY A 61 -2.75 -30.25 -1.34
CA GLY A 61 -1.92 -29.14 -1.82
C GLY A 61 -2.55 -27.75 -1.66
N LYS A 62 -3.65 -27.63 -0.92
CA LYS A 62 -4.33 -26.38 -0.57
C LYS A 62 -3.63 -25.60 0.54
N TYR A 63 -2.73 -26.26 1.27
CA TYR A 63 -1.79 -25.61 2.18
C TYR A 63 -0.38 -26.12 1.93
N VAL A 64 0.48 -25.22 1.43
CA VAL A 64 1.91 -25.45 1.25
C VAL A 64 2.64 -24.39 2.05
N ARG A 65 3.50 -24.86 2.97
CA ARG A 65 4.30 -23.97 3.81
C ARG A 65 5.21 -23.08 2.96
N GLY A 66 5.30 -21.81 3.33
CA GLY A 66 6.09 -20.81 2.60
C GLY A 66 5.42 -20.15 1.40
N ASN A 67 4.32 -20.69 0.87
CA ASN A 67 3.66 -20.12 -0.32
C ASN A 67 2.88 -18.82 -0.03
N SER A 68 2.62 -18.51 1.24
CA SER A 68 1.74 -17.43 1.67
C SER A 68 2.48 -16.11 1.83
N VAL A 69 2.16 -15.12 0.99
CA VAL A 69 2.68 -13.75 1.07
C VAL A 69 1.52 -12.80 1.35
N PRO A 70 1.50 -12.12 2.50
CA PRO A 70 0.42 -11.18 2.80
C PRO A 70 0.60 -9.89 2.00
N LEU A 71 -0.52 -9.27 1.58
CA LEU A 71 -0.49 -8.12 0.68
C LEU A 71 -1.09 -6.84 1.29
N ASP A 72 -2.22 -6.94 1.98
CA ASP A 72 -2.94 -5.77 2.52
C ASP A 72 -3.37 -5.99 3.96
N VAL A 73 -3.63 -4.88 4.64
CA VAL A 73 -4.21 -4.84 5.98
C VAL A 73 -5.29 -3.79 6.06
N ASP A 74 -6.24 -3.99 6.96
CA ASP A 74 -7.17 -2.93 7.36
C ASP A 74 -7.61 -3.21 8.80
N LEU A 75 -8.12 -2.19 9.49
CA LEU A 75 -8.39 -2.27 10.91
C LEU A 75 -9.80 -1.78 11.21
N ASP A 76 -10.58 -2.69 11.77
CA ASP A 76 -11.88 -2.37 12.33
C ASP A 76 -11.74 -1.99 13.80
N TYR A 77 -11.89 -0.70 14.10
CA TYR A 77 -11.99 -0.17 15.46
C TYR A 77 -13.43 -0.24 16.00
N SER A 78 -14.10 -1.39 15.89
CA SER A 78 -15.51 -1.53 16.23
C SER A 78 -15.87 -0.90 17.58
N ASP A 79 -17.01 -0.18 17.60
CA ASP A 79 -17.58 0.49 18.77
C ASP A 79 -17.92 -0.48 19.91
N THR A 80 -18.04 -1.78 19.62
CA THR A 80 -18.33 -2.81 20.64
C THR A 80 -17.11 -3.17 21.50
N GLY A 81 -16.01 -2.40 21.40
CA GLY A 81 -14.77 -2.62 22.16
C GLY A 81 -13.82 -3.65 21.54
N ARG A 82 -14.20 -4.31 20.43
CA ARG A 82 -13.36 -5.27 19.70
C ARG A 82 -12.58 -4.55 18.61
N SER A 83 -11.27 -4.71 18.56
CA SER A 83 -10.46 -4.27 17.41
C SER A 83 -10.09 -5.49 16.59
N ARG A 84 -10.26 -5.45 15.26
CA ARG A 84 -9.95 -6.57 14.38
C ARG A 84 -9.01 -6.13 13.27
N LEU A 85 -7.80 -6.66 13.30
CA LEU A 85 -6.79 -6.44 12.28
C LEU A 85 -6.99 -7.46 11.16
N PHE A 86 -7.53 -7.01 10.04
CA PHE A 86 -7.67 -7.82 8.83
C PHE A 86 -6.35 -7.89 8.09
N VAL A 87 -6.10 -9.04 7.47
CA VAL A 87 -4.97 -9.27 6.57
C VAL A 87 -5.43 -10.07 5.36
N THR A 88 -4.91 -9.72 4.19
CA THR A 88 -5.13 -10.47 2.95
C THR A 88 -3.88 -11.27 2.59
N VAL A 89 -4.08 -12.49 2.09
CA VAL A 89 -3.04 -13.37 1.56
C VAL A 89 -3.52 -13.85 0.20
N PRO A 90 -3.21 -13.12 -0.88
CA PRO A 90 -3.71 -13.48 -2.20
C PRO A 90 -3.22 -14.86 -2.62
N ARG A 91 -4.05 -15.60 -3.35
CA ARG A 91 -3.67 -16.89 -3.91
C ARG A 91 -2.89 -16.70 -5.22
N PHE A 92 -1.70 -16.09 -5.14
CA PHE A 92 -0.77 -15.97 -6.28
C PHE A 92 -0.35 -17.32 -6.88
N GLN A 93 -0.53 -18.38 -6.11
CA GLN A 93 -0.34 -19.77 -6.51
C GLN A 93 -1.24 -20.67 -5.64
N GLU A 94 -1.20 -21.97 -5.86
CA GLU A 94 -1.83 -22.95 -4.96
C GLU A 94 -1.11 -23.00 -3.59
N GLY A 95 -1.77 -23.58 -2.59
CA GLY A 95 -1.16 -23.78 -1.27
C GLY A 95 -1.40 -22.66 -0.25
N ILE A 96 -2.30 -21.71 -0.53
CA ILE A 96 -2.70 -20.66 0.41
C ILE A 96 -4.10 -20.99 0.98
N PRO A 97 -4.20 -21.44 2.24
CA PRO A 97 -5.45 -21.98 2.79
C PRO A 97 -6.48 -20.91 3.13
N ILE A 98 -6.03 -19.72 3.55
CA ILE A 98 -6.87 -18.60 3.98
C ILE A 98 -6.36 -17.36 3.26
N THR A 99 -7.22 -16.75 2.43
CA THR A 99 -6.91 -15.56 1.66
C THR A 99 -7.38 -14.25 2.31
N LEU A 100 -8.37 -14.33 3.20
CA LEU A 100 -8.81 -13.20 4.04
C LEU A 100 -8.95 -13.67 5.47
N GLY A 101 -8.28 -13.01 6.40
CA GLY A 101 -8.38 -13.38 7.80
C GLY A 101 -8.20 -12.22 8.76
N VAL A 102 -8.42 -12.53 10.04
CA VAL A 102 -8.18 -11.64 11.18
C VAL A 102 -6.98 -12.15 11.95
N VAL A 103 -6.06 -11.25 12.26
CA VAL A 103 -4.88 -11.53 13.09
C VAL A 103 -5.30 -11.61 14.55
N SER A 104 -4.82 -12.64 15.25
CA SER A 104 -4.89 -12.74 16.70
C SER A 104 -3.60 -13.32 17.26
N THR A 105 -3.43 -13.26 18.59
CA THR A 105 -2.29 -13.87 19.27
C THR A 105 -2.68 -15.26 19.79
N SER A 106 -1.88 -16.27 19.44
CA SER A 106 -2.01 -17.63 19.97
C SER A 106 -1.72 -17.65 21.47
N PHE A 107 -2.64 -18.17 22.29
CA PHE A 107 -2.42 -18.31 23.73
C PHE A 107 -1.29 -19.30 24.07
N ALA A 108 -1.02 -20.28 23.20
CA ALA A 108 -0.04 -21.33 23.46
C ALA A 108 1.39 -20.92 23.12
N THR A 109 1.56 -20.19 22.01
CA THR A 109 2.89 -19.84 21.47
C THR A 109 3.21 -18.36 21.56
N ASN A 110 2.23 -17.53 21.90
CA ASN A 110 2.30 -16.06 21.81
C ASN A 110 2.64 -15.54 20.40
N GLU A 111 2.47 -16.38 19.38
CA GLU A 111 2.69 -16.02 17.98
C GLU A 111 1.43 -15.43 17.37
N SER A 112 1.59 -14.57 16.36
CA SER A 112 0.45 -14.07 15.60
C SER A 112 -0.05 -15.13 14.62
N VAL A 113 -1.34 -15.41 14.65
CA VAL A 113 -2.01 -16.43 13.84
C VAL A 113 -3.21 -15.82 13.11
N ILE A 114 -3.59 -16.43 11.99
CA ILE A 114 -4.65 -15.94 11.11
C ILE A 114 -5.88 -16.84 11.20
N HIS A 115 -7.01 -16.26 11.58
CA HIS A 115 -8.32 -16.90 11.52
C HIS A 115 -9.05 -16.48 10.25
N ALA A 116 -9.64 -17.42 9.53
CA ALA A 116 -10.40 -17.12 8.32
C ALA A 116 -11.61 -16.22 8.62
N TYR A 117 -11.82 -15.21 7.77
CA TYR A 117 -12.99 -14.34 7.86
C TYR A 117 -13.96 -14.54 6.68
N PRO A 118 -15.28 -14.55 6.91
CA PRO A 118 -15.92 -14.61 8.23
C PRO A 118 -15.77 -15.99 8.89
N SER A 119 -15.44 -17.03 8.10
CA SER A 119 -15.09 -18.37 8.57
C SER A 119 -14.36 -19.16 7.48
N TYR A 120 -13.79 -20.31 7.85
CA TYR A 120 -13.02 -21.16 6.92
C TYR A 120 -13.86 -21.69 5.75
N SER A 121 -15.15 -21.97 5.98
CA SER A 121 -16.06 -22.50 4.96
C SER A 121 -16.30 -21.55 3.77
N TRP A 122 -16.05 -20.25 3.95
CA TRP A 122 -16.11 -19.29 2.86
C TRP A 122 -14.97 -19.46 1.86
N GLN A 123 -13.87 -20.10 2.24
CA GLN A 123 -12.61 -20.09 1.47
C GLN A 123 -12.08 -21.50 1.16
N GLU A 124 -12.60 -22.54 1.83
CA GLU A 124 -12.12 -23.92 1.72
C GLU A 124 -12.35 -24.58 0.36
N SER A 125 -13.27 -24.03 -0.45
CA SER A 125 -13.60 -24.55 -1.78
C SER A 125 -12.48 -24.35 -2.80
N HIS A 126 -11.57 -23.39 -2.57
CA HIS A 126 -10.47 -23.06 -3.49
C HIS A 126 -10.97 -22.84 -4.93
N GLY A 127 -12.00 -21.99 -5.09
CA GLY A 127 -12.57 -21.65 -6.39
C GLY A 127 -13.61 -22.65 -6.92
N ALA A 128 -13.85 -23.78 -6.24
CA ALA A 128 -14.92 -24.71 -6.63
C ALA A 128 -16.34 -24.18 -6.32
N ASN A 129 -16.45 -23.26 -5.36
CA ASN A 129 -17.71 -22.58 -5.02
C ASN A 129 -17.55 -21.07 -5.23
N CYS A 130 -18.14 -20.55 -6.31
CA CYS A 130 -18.09 -19.12 -6.65
C CYS A 130 -19.06 -18.23 -5.86
N ASP A 131 -19.79 -18.80 -4.90
CA ASP A 131 -20.48 -18.05 -3.85
C ASP A 131 -19.65 -18.01 -2.55
N GLY A 132 -18.44 -18.58 -2.54
CA GLY A 132 -17.42 -18.35 -1.53
C GLY A 132 -16.54 -17.13 -1.85
N ILE A 133 -15.32 -17.16 -1.31
CA ILE A 133 -14.19 -16.24 -1.54
C ILE A 133 -13.05 -17.06 -2.13
N THR A 134 -12.53 -16.63 -3.28
CA THR A 134 -11.49 -17.34 -4.03
C THR A 134 -10.09 -16.81 -3.72
N SER A 135 -9.83 -15.52 -3.94
CA SER A 135 -8.53 -14.90 -3.68
C SER A 135 -8.69 -13.40 -3.49
N VAL A 136 -8.41 -12.91 -2.29
CA VAL A 136 -8.56 -11.51 -1.92
C VAL A 136 -7.22 -10.80 -2.05
N PHE A 137 -7.19 -9.75 -2.87
CA PHE A 137 -5.98 -8.93 -3.01
C PHE A 137 -5.93 -7.85 -1.95
N ARG A 138 -6.93 -6.96 -1.93
CA ARG A 138 -7.02 -5.83 -1.02
C ARG A 138 -8.43 -5.67 -0.48
N VAL A 139 -8.52 -5.00 0.66
CA VAL A 139 -9.78 -4.68 1.33
C VAL A 139 -9.87 -3.18 1.61
N ALA A 140 -11.08 -2.72 1.91
CA ALA A 140 -11.30 -1.38 2.43
C ALA A 140 -12.40 -1.44 3.50
N ILE A 141 -12.22 -0.69 4.59
CA ILE A 141 -13.24 -0.45 5.60
C ILE A 141 -13.68 1.01 5.50
N ASP A 142 -14.99 1.24 5.45
CA ASP A 142 -15.55 2.59 5.40
C ASP A 142 -16.05 3.07 6.77
N GLU A 143 -16.44 4.34 6.85
CA GLU A 143 -16.98 4.99 8.04
C GLU A 143 -18.35 4.41 8.51
N CYS A 144 -18.89 3.43 7.80
CA CYS A 144 -20.17 2.76 8.10
C CYS A 144 -19.97 1.34 8.66
N GLU A 145 -18.74 0.99 9.05
CA GLU A 145 -18.34 -0.34 9.50
C GLU A 145 -18.73 -1.42 8.47
N ARG A 146 -18.42 -1.16 7.19
CA ARG A 146 -18.56 -2.13 6.12
C ARG A 146 -17.19 -2.51 5.57
N LEU A 147 -16.93 -3.81 5.48
CA LEU A 147 -15.73 -4.35 4.86
C LEU A 147 -16.00 -4.69 3.40
N TYR A 148 -15.26 -4.05 2.51
CA TYR A 148 -15.24 -4.30 1.08
C TYR A 148 -14.11 -5.26 0.78
N VAL A 149 -14.45 -6.42 0.23
CA VAL A 149 -13.53 -7.50 -0.10
C VAL A 149 -13.51 -7.65 -1.61
N LEU A 150 -12.37 -7.36 -2.22
CA LEU A 150 -12.16 -7.53 -3.65
C LEU A 150 -11.54 -8.91 -3.92
N ASP A 151 -12.39 -9.82 -4.38
CA ASP A 151 -12.02 -11.20 -4.75
C ASP A 151 -11.77 -11.27 -6.25
N THR A 152 -10.55 -11.66 -6.63
CA THR A 152 -10.12 -11.74 -8.03
C THR A 152 -10.70 -12.93 -8.76
N GLY A 153 -11.17 -13.95 -8.04
CA GLY A 153 -11.61 -15.22 -8.64
C GLY A 153 -10.48 -16.06 -9.21
N ARG A 154 -9.21 -15.66 -9.05
CA ARG A 154 -8.03 -16.35 -9.58
C ARG A 154 -7.25 -17.10 -8.51
N ILE A 155 -6.65 -18.22 -8.90
CA ILE A 155 -5.61 -18.90 -8.14
C ILE A 155 -4.45 -19.14 -9.10
N GLY A 156 -3.32 -18.48 -8.84
CA GLY A 156 -2.30 -18.25 -9.86
C GLY A 156 -2.89 -17.60 -11.10
N GLU A 157 -2.49 -18.07 -12.28
CA GLU A 157 -2.96 -17.54 -13.56
C GLU A 157 -4.39 -17.96 -13.90
N ARG A 158 -4.92 -19.01 -13.27
CA ARG A 158 -6.19 -19.60 -13.63
C ARG A 158 -7.36 -18.84 -13.00
N LEU A 159 -8.31 -18.44 -13.83
CA LEU A 159 -9.61 -17.94 -13.40
C LEU A 159 -10.55 -19.10 -13.04
N TYR A 160 -10.91 -19.20 -11.77
CA TYR A 160 -11.87 -20.19 -11.26
C TYR A 160 -13.28 -19.63 -11.15
N CYS A 161 -13.39 -18.38 -10.72
CA CYS A 161 -14.65 -17.69 -10.50
C CYS A 161 -14.63 -16.30 -11.14
N PRO A 162 -15.80 -15.71 -11.49
CA PRO A 162 -15.86 -14.31 -11.87
C PRO A 162 -15.32 -13.41 -10.75
N PRO A 163 -14.54 -12.35 -11.06
CA PRO A 163 -14.16 -11.36 -10.06
C PRO A 163 -15.39 -10.76 -9.39
N GLN A 164 -15.30 -10.50 -8.09
CA GLN A 164 -16.45 -10.03 -7.32
C GLN A 164 -16.05 -9.08 -6.19
N LEU A 165 -16.96 -8.16 -5.89
CA LEU A 165 -16.92 -7.30 -4.71
C LEU A 165 -17.94 -7.82 -3.69
N LEU A 166 -17.45 -8.13 -2.49
CA LEU A 166 -18.28 -8.53 -1.35
C LEU A 166 -18.27 -7.41 -0.33
N VAL A 167 -19.44 -7.12 0.25
CA VAL A 167 -19.58 -6.11 1.30
C VAL A 167 -20.13 -6.80 2.54
N PHE A 168 -19.35 -6.85 3.61
CA PHE A 168 -19.75 -7.42 4.90
C PHE A 168 -20.09 -6.31 5.90
N ASN A 169 -21.13 -6.52 6.69
CA ASN A 169 -21.43 -5.69 7.85
C ASN A 169 -20.52 -6.13 9.00
N LEU A 170 -19.62 -5.26 9.44
CA LEU A 170 -18.67 -5.61 10.50
C LEU A 170 -19.33 -5.72 11.88
N ARG A 171 -20.53 -5.15 12.11
CA ARG A 171 -21.24 -5.29 13.39
C ARG A 171 -21.72 -6.72 13.66
N ASN A 172 -22.01 -7.50 12.62
CA ASN A 172 -22.59 -8.84 12.75
C ASN A 172 -22.02 -9.88 11.78
N ASP A 173 -20.97 -9.53 11.04
CA ASP A 173 -20.24 -10.35 10.07
C ASP A 173 -21.12 -10.98 8.98
N LYS A 174 -22.26 -10.36 8.67
CA LYS A 174 -23.14 -10.81 7.60
C LYS A 174 -22.80 -10.14 6.29
N LEU A 175 -22.82 -10.92 5.21
CA LEU A 175 -22.76 -10.40 3.86
C LEU A 175 -23.98 -9.49 3.59
N LEU A 176 -23.72 -8.22 3.30
CA LEU A 176 -24.72 -7.24 2.88
C LEU A 176 -24.97 -7.33 1.38
N GLN A 177 -23.89 -7.46 0.61
CA GLN A 177 -23.96 -7.38 -0.84
C GLN A 177 -22.87 -8.21 -1.49
N ARG A 178 -23.23 -8.85 -2.62
CA ARG A 178 -22.31 -9.48 -3.56
C ARG A 178 -22.55 -8.89 -4.92
N TYR A 179 -21.48 -8.45 -5.57
CA TYR A 179 -21.51 -7.98 -6.94
C TYR A 179 -20.46 -8.73 -7.75
N LYS A 180 -20.90 -9.58 -8.69
CA LYS A 180 -20.02 -10.23 -9.66
C LYS A 180 -19.89 -9.29 -10.85
N PHE A 181 -18.67 -8.88 -11.18
CA PHE A 181 -18.44 -7.92 -12.25
C PHE A 181 -18.86 -8.52 -13.59
N PRO A 182 -19.64 -7.80 -14.42
CA PRO A 182 -20.12 -8.35 -15.67
C PRO A 182 -18.97 -8.39 -16.69
N PHE A 183 -18.89 -9.49 -17.45
CA PHE A 183 -17.76 -9.74 -18.36
C PHE A 183 -17.58 -8.66 -19.44
N ASN A 184 -18.63 -7.93 -19.81
CA ASN A 184 -18.55 -6.88 -20.83
C ASN A 184 -17.71 -5.67 -20.41
N ILE A 185 -17.45 -5.48 -19.12
CA ILE A 185 -16.56 -4.41 -18.62
C ILE A 185 -15.17 -4.94 -18.25
N LEU A 186 -14.95 -6.25 -18.34
CA LEU A 186 -13.68 -6.92 -18.05
C LEU A 186 -13.02 -7.39 -19.35
N GLN A 187 -11.76 -7.79 -19.25
CA GLN A 187 -11.09 -8.59 -20.29
C GLN A 187 -10.62 -9.90 -19.65
N ASP A 188 -10.29 -10.89 -20.48
CA ASP A 188 -9.87 -12.22 -20.00
C ASP A 188 -8.63 -12.18 -19.11
N THR A 189 -7.79 -11.15 -19.25
CA THR A 189 -6.59 -10.92 -18.45
C THR A 189 -6.83 -10.06 -17.22
N SER A 190 -8.02 -9.48 -17.02
CA SER A 190 -8.34 -8.58 -15.90
C SER A 190 -7.97 -9.18 -14.54
N ILE A 191 -7.30 -8.38 -13.71
CA ILE A 191 -7.02 -8.66 -12.30
C ILE A 191 -7.35 -7.40 -11.50
N LEU A 192 -8.42 -7.47 -10.71
CA LEU A 192 -8.91 -6.36 -9.90
C LEU A 192 -8.20 -6.35 -8.54
N VAL A 193 -7.40 -5.33 -8.25
CA VAL A 193 -6.42 -5.39 -7.15
C VAL A 193 -6.60 -4.40 -6.02
N THR A 194 -7.24 -3.24 -6.25
CA THR A 194 -7.33 -2.18 -5.23
C THR A 194 -8.73 -1.59 -5.22
N PRO A 195 -9.53 -1.76 -4.14
CA PRO A 195 -10.76 -1.02 -3.93
C PRO A 195 -10.50 0.28 -3.14
N VAL A 196 -11.10 1.37 -3.59
CA VAL A 196 -11.17 2.65 -2.87
C VAL A 196 -12.63 3.06 -2.74
N VAL A 197 -13.10 3.29 -1.52
CA VAL A 197 -14.52 3.49 -1.21
C VAL A 197 -14.80 4.96 -0.95
N ASN A 198 -15.82 5.51 -1.59
CA ASN A 198 -16.34 6.85 -1.32
C ASN A 198 -17.79 6.76 -0.87
N VAL A 199 -18.05 7.00 0.42
CA VAL A 199 -19.40 7.10 0.96
C VAL A 199 -19.88 8.55 0.83
N LEU A 200 -20.89 8.78 -0.01
CA LEU A 200 -21.44 10.11 -0.26
C LEU A 200 -22.46 10.52 0.81
N ASP A 201 -23.07 9.55 1.50
CA ASP A 201 -24.00 9.76 2.62
C ASP A 201 -23.51 9.10 3.94
N PRO A 202 -22.32 9.49 4.45
CA PRO A 202 -21.76 8.93 5.68
C PRO A 202 -22.63 9.24 6.90
N PRO A 203 -22.45 8.54 8.04
CA PRO A 203 -23.19 8.82 9.28
C PRO A 203 -23.17 10.31 9.64
N PRO A 204 -24.31 10.93 9.97
CA PRO A 204 -25.62 10.34 10.31
C PRO A 204 -26.51 9.93 9.11
N GLY A 205 -25.98 9.95 7.88
CA GLY A 205 -26.61 9.38 6.68
C GLY A 205 -26.81 7.86 6.74
N LYS A 206 -27.28 7.27 5.63
CA LYS A 206 -27.68 5.85 5.58
C LYS A 206 -26.64 4.95 4.92
N CYS A 207 -25.52 5.51 4.47
CA CYS A 207 -24.46 4.78 3.77
C CYS A 207 -24.97 4.06 2.51
N ARG A 208 -26.05 4.51 1.87
CA ARG A 208 -26.62 3.86 0.69
C ARG A 208 -26.05 4.41 -0.60
N ASP A 209 -25.54 5.63 -0.56
CA ASP A 209 -24.92 6.32 -1.67
C ASP A 209 -23.40 6.13 -1.55
N THR A 210 -22.91 5.08 -2.19
CA THR A 210 -21.51 4.67 -2.08
C THR A 210 -20.99 4.25 -3.44
N GLN A 211 -19.83 4.76 -3.78
CA GLN A 211 -19.10 4.41 -4.98
C GLN A 211 -17.80 3.71 -4.60
N VAL A 212 -17.42 2.70 -5.38
CA VAL A 212 -16.16 1.97 -5.19
C VAL A 212 -15.38 2.07 -6.49
N TYR A 213 -14.17 2.60 -6.40
CA TYR A 213 -13.21 2.70 -7.50
C TYR A 213 -12.24 1.53 -7.41
N ILE A 214 -12.06 0.81 -8.51
CA ILE A 214 -11.35 -0.46 -8.53
C ILE A 214 -10.30 -0.43 -9.61
N ALA A 215 -9.05 -0.69 -9.23
CA ALA A 215 -7.94 -0.78 -10.16
C ALA A 215 -7.92 -2.17 -10.83
N ASP A 216 -7.89 -2.19 -12.16
CA ASP A 216 -7.52 -3.35 -12.96
C ASP A 216 -6.06 -3.21 -13.43
N VAL A 217 -5.19 -4.00 -12.82
CA VAL A 217 -3.74 -3.82 -12.94
C VAL A 217 -3.17 -4.35 -14.26
N THR A 218 -3.85 -5.29 -14.91
CA THR A 218 -3.35 -5.97 -16.11
C THR A 218 -3.98 -5.46 -17.39
N THR A 219 -5.21 -4.95 -17.32
CA THR A 219 -5.85 -4.31 -18.48
C THR A 219 -5.76 -2.78 -18.44
N PHE A 220 -5.26 -2.21 -17.33
CA PHE A 220 -4.97 -0.79 -17.18
C PHE A 220 -6.23 0.09 -17.24
N HIS A 221 -7.24 -0.29 -16.46
CA HIS A 221 -8.49 0.45 -16.35
C HIS A 221 -8.87 0.68 -14.90
N MET A 222 -9.70 1.70 -14.67
CA MET A 222 -10.41 1.85 -13.41
C MET A 222 -11.86 1.45 -13.62
N ILE A 223 -12.41 0.63 -12.74
CA ILE A 223 -13.83 0.29 -12.72
C ILE A 223 -14.47 1.13 -11.63
N VAL A 224 -15.57 1.80 -11.97
CA VAL A 224 -16.42 2.46 -10.98
C VAL A 224 -17.62 1.57 -10.74
N TYR A 225 -17.87 1.24 -9.48
CA TYR A 225 -19.04 0.52 -9.04
C TYR A 225 -19.92 1.45 -8.21
N ASP A 226 -21.17 1.61 -8.63
CA ASP A 226 -22.19 2.36 -7.89
C ASP A 226 -23.09 1.39 -7.13
N MET A 227 -23.00 1.44 -5.80
CA MET A 227 -23.77 0.56 -4.91
C MET A 227 -25.27 0.82 -4.99
N LYS A 228 -25.69 2.06 -5.27
CA LYS A 228 -27.09 2.49 -5.29
C LYS A 228 -27.83 1.91 -6.49
N THR A 229 -27.22 2.00 -7.66
CA THR A 229 -27.77 1.43 -8.90
C THR A 229 -27.37 -0.02 -9.14
N ARG A 230 -26.42 -0.55 -8.35
CA ARG A 230 -25.84 -1.89 -8.50
C ARG A 230 -25.29 -2.12 -9.90
N SER A 231 -24.57 -1.15 -10.39
CA SER A 231 -24.01 -1.16 -11.73
C SER A 231 -22.57 -0.70 -11.71
N SER A 232 -21.82 -1.08 -12.74
CA SER A 232 -20.43 -0.68 -12.90
C SER A 232 -20.13 -0.34 -14.34
N TRP A 233 -19.20 0.59 -14.52
CA TRP A 233 -18.65 0.96 -15.82
C TRP A 233 -17.13 1.04 -15.72
N ARG A 234 -16.49 0.94 -16.89
CA ARG A 234 -15.04 1.00 -17.03
C ARG A 234 -14.66 2.40 -17.52
N THR A 235 -13.67 3.00 -16.89
CA THR A 235 -13.01 4.21 -17.38
C THR A 235 -11.70 3.83 -18.05
N ALA A 236 -11.22 4.68 -18.96
CA ALA A 236 -9.96 4.47 -19.65
C ALA A 236 -9.17 5.78 -19.75
N ASN A 237 -7.86 5.69 -19.54
CA ASN A 237 -6.92 6.77 -19.76
C ASN A 237 -5.53 6.18 -19.99
N LYS A 238 -4.74 6.79 -20.87
CA LYS A 238 -3.33 6.39 -21.10
C LYS A 238 -2.46 6.43 -19.84
N LEU A 239 -2.81 7.25 -18.86
CA LEU A 239 -2.10 7.37 -17.59
C LEU A 239 -2.33 6.16 -16.67
N TYR A 240 -3.24 5.25 -16.99
CA TYR A 240 -3.34 3.98 -16.25
C TYR A 240 -2.27 2.96 -16.64
N TYR A 241 -1.56 3.21 -17.75
CA TYR A 241 -0.63 2.25 -18.33
C TYR A 241 0.71 2.28 -17.60
N PRO A 242 1.36 1.12 -17.44
CA PRO A 242 2.73 1.04 -16.96
C PRO A 242 3.69 1.71 -17.95
N HIS A 243 4.78 2.27 -17.44
CA HIS A 243 5.84 2.85 -18.24
C HIS A 243 6.99 1.83 -18.37
N PRO A 244 7.35 1.35 -19.59
CA PRO A 244 8.28 0.24 -19.78
C PRO A 244 9.66 0.39 -19.12
N THR A 245 10.19 1.61 -18.99
CA THR A 245 11.49 1.84 -18.33
C THR A 245 11.46 1.59 -16.83
N TYR A 246 10.28 1.45 -16.23
CA TYR A 246 10.07 1.21 -14.80
C TYR A 246 9.44 -0.17 -14.52
N GLY A 247 9.49 -1.08 -15.49
CA GLY A 247 9.03 -2.46 -15.33
C GLY A 247 9.95 -3.32 -14.47
N THR A 248 11.22 -2.96 -14.35
CA THR A 248 12.19 -3.67 -13.51
C THR A 248 12.28 -3.02 -12.14
N PHE A 249 12.05 -3.80 -11.10
CA PHE A 249 12.15 -3.39 -9.70
C PHE A 249 13.48 -3.88 -9.13
N ASN A 250 14.09 -3.07 -8.26
CA ASN A 250 15.23 -3.47 -7.45
C ASN A 250 14.90 -3.19 -5.99
N VAL A 251 14.74 -4.24 -5.19
CA VAL A 251 14.42 -4.14 -3.77
C VAL A 251 15.51 -4.84 -2.98
N ALA A 252 16.26 -4.07 -2.20
CA ALA A 252 17.34 -4.59 -1.35
C ALA A 252 18.38 -5.44 -2.11
N GLY A 253 18.66 -5.10 -3.37
CA GLY A 253 19.65 -5.79 -4.21
C GLY A 253 19.12 -6.96 -5.04
N GLU A 254 17.84 -7.31 -4.93
CA GLU A 254 17.19 -8.32 -5.76
C GLU A 254 16.30 -7.67 -6.81
N THR A 255 16.39 -8.17 -8.04
CA THR A 255 15.66 -7.63 -9.19
C THR A 255 14.58 -8.58 -9.69
N PHE A 256 13.44 -8.01 -10.08
CA PHE A 256 12.36 -8.74 -10.75
C PHE A 256 11.63 -7.80 -11.71
N ASP A 257 10.97 -8.38 -12.71
CA ASP A 257 10.18 -7.62 -13.69
C ASP A 257 8.70 -7.77 -13.39
N LEU A 258 7.99 -6.65 -13.41
CA LEU A 258 6.55 -6.59 -13.24
C LEU A 258 6.00 -5.36 -13.98
N MET A 259 5.15 -5.59 -14.98
CA MET A 259 4.56 -4.53 -15.81
C MET A 259 3.14 -4.17 -15.36
N ASP A 260 2.94 -4.12 -14.04
CA ASP A 260 1.65 -3.81 -13.44
C ASP A 260 1.28 -2.34 -13.67
N GLY A 261 0.08 -2.11 -14.21
CA GLY A 261 -0.48 -0.78 -14.43
C GLY A 261 -1.11 -0.20 -13.18
N LEU A 262 -2.22 0.53 -13.34
CA LEU A 262 -2.98 1.18 -12.25
C LEU A 262 -3.08 0.30 -11.01
N VAL A 263 -2.57 0.79 -9.86
CA VAL A 263 -2.59 0.04 -8.59
C VAL A 263 -2.81 0.94 -7.38
N GLY A 264 -2.04 2.02 -7.28
CA GLY A 264 -2.09 2.94 -6.16
C GLY A 264 -3.23 3.91 -6.39
N MET A 265 -4.14 4.02 -5.43
CA MET A 265 -5.29 4.91 -5.51
C MET A 265 -5.62 5.47 -4.14
N ALA A 266 -5.90 6.76 -4.05
CA ALA A 266 -6.34 7.42 -2.83
C ALA A 266 -7.28 8.58 -3.14
N LEU A 267 -8.29 8.79 -2.29
CA LEU A 267 -9.17 9.94 -2.39
C LEU A 267 -8.59 11.13 -1.65
N SER A 268 -8.78 12.31 -2.22
CA SER A 268 -8.58 13.55 -1.48
C SER A 268 -9.63 13.73 -0.38
N PRO A 269 -9.38 14.61 0.60
CA PRO A 269 -10.42 15.04 1.53
C PRO A 269 -11.68 15.51 0.80
N LYS A 270 -12.87 15.23 1.38
CA LYS A 270 -14.16 15.57 0.74
C LYS A 270 -14.33 17.08 0.49
N ASN A 271 -13.62 17.92 1.24
CA ASN A 271 -13.65 19.38 1.16
C ASN A 271 -12.54 19.99 0.28
N THR A 272 -11.84 19.19 -0.54
CA THR A 272 -10.83 19.71 -1.48
C THR A 272 -11.43 20.75 -2.43
N LEU A 273 -10.70 21.86 -2.63
CA LEU A 273 -11.09 22.93 -3.54
C LEU A 273 -11.18 22.40 -4.99
N GLY A 274 -12.28 22.69 -5.69
CA GLY A 274 -12.54 22.16 -7.03
C GLY A 274 -13.22 20.78 -7.04
N GLY A 275 -13.52 20.22 -5.87
CA GLY A 275 -14.17 18.93 -5.70
C GLY A 275 -13.19 17.84 -5.27
N GLN A 276 -13.74 16.72 -4.81
CA GLN A 276 -12.94 15.57 -4.42
C GLN A 276 -12.23 14.96 -5.63
N GLN A 277 -10.97 14.63 -5.45
CA GLN A 277 -10.09 14.10 -6.49
C GLN A 277 -9.71 12.64 -6.17
N MET A 278 -9.47 11.86 -7.21
CA MET A 278 -8.76 10.58 -7.13
C MET A 278 -7.30 10.82 -7.49
N PHE A 279 -6.39 10.48 -6.59
CA PHE A 279 -4.95 10.38 -6.83
C PHE A 279 -4.61 8.93 -7.17
N PHE A 280 -3.79 8.72 -8.19
CA PHE A 280 -3.46 7.38 -8.63
C PHE A 280 -2.12 7.29 -9.37
N HIS A 281 -1.58 6.07 -9.41
CA HIS A 281 -0.42 5.73 -10.23
C HIS A 281 -0.42 4.26 -10.68
N PRO A 282 0.17 3.96 -11.84
CA PRO A 282 0.60 2.62 -12.22
C PRO A 282 1.75 2.10 -11.35
N MET A 283 1.85 0.80 -11.12
CA MET A 283 2.94 0.22 -10.31
C MET A 283 4.29 0.44 -10.96
N ALA A 284 4.41 0.10 -12.25
CA ALA A 284 5.59 0.33 -13.06
C ALA A 284 5.61 1.78 -13.58
N SER A 285 5.64 2.74 -12.65
CA SER A 285 5.72 4.17 -12.94
C SER A 285 6.26 4.94 -11.74
N THR A 286 6.84 6.10 -12.01
CA THR A 286 7.30 7.05 -10.99
C THR A 286 6.42 8.30 -10.92
N SER A 287 5.48 8.46 -11.86
CA SER A 287 4.57 9.59 -11.89
C SER A 287 3.38 9.40 -10.96
N GLU A 288 2.89 10.51 -10.40
CA GLU A 288 1.60 10.59 -9.71
C GLU A 288 0.60 11.37 -10.56
N MET A 289 -0.65 10.94 -10.56
CA MET A 289 -1.70 11.53 -11.37
C MET A 289 -2.93 11.85 -10.54
N THR A 290 -3.75 12.76 -11.03
CA THR A 290 -5.04 13.09 -10.42
C THR A 290 -6.15 13.21 -11.45
N VAL A 291 -7.37 12.90 -11.02
CA VAL A 291 -8.60 13.10 -11.79
C VAL A 291 -9.76 13.46 -10.86
N PRO A 292 -10.63 14.41 -11.24
CA PRO A 292 -11.82 14.69 -10.46
C PRO A 292 -12.84 13.55 -10.44
N LEU A 293 -13.44 13.30 -9.28
CA LEU A 293 -14.44 12.22 -9.15
C LEU A 293 -15.67 12.45 -10.03
N TRP A 294 -16.06 13.70 -10.29
CA TRP A 294 -17.20 13.98 -11.18
C TRP A 294 -16.97 13.50 -12.62
N VAL A 295 -15.71 13.38 -13.06
CA VAL A 295 -15.33 12.81 -14.37
C VAL A 295 -15.50 11.29 -14.33
N LEU A 296 -14.93 10.63 -13.31
CA LEU A 296 -15.05 9.18 -13.12
C LEU A 296 -16.52 8.75 -12.96
N ASN A 297 -17.31 9.56 -12.28
CA ASN A 297 -18.70 9.30 -11.94
C ASN A 297 -19.68 9.56 -13.10
N ASN A 298 -19.26 10.22 -14.17
CA ASN A 298 -20.09 10.48 -15.33
C ASN A 298 -20.18 9.23 -16.23
N ARG A 299 -20.96 8.24 -15.79
CA ARG A 299 -21.17 6.96 -16.49
C ARG A 299 -21.50 7.15 -17.98
N THR A 300 -22.43 8.04 -18.29
CA THR A 300 -22.88 8.30 -19.66
C THR A 300 -21.74 8.76 -20.55
N ALA A 301 -20.80 9.56 -20.02
CA ALA A 301 -19.63 9.99 -20.79
C ALA A 301 -18.69 8.83 -21.13
N TRP A 302 -18.59 7.81 -20.27
CA TRP A 302 -17.76 6.64 -20.53
C TRP A 302 -18.42 5.62 -21.47
N GLU A 303 -19.71 5.36 -21.28
CA GLU A 303 -20.45 4.40 -22.11
C GLU A 303 -20.69 4.91 -23.54
N ASN A 304 -20.88 6.22 -23.70
CA ASN A 304 -21.13 6.85 -25.00
C ASN A 304 -19.88 7.48 -25.61
N ALA A 305 -18.69 7.31 -25.00
CA ALA A 305 -17.47 7.89 -25.54
C ALA A 305 -17.19 7.35 -26.94
N GLY A 306 -17.15 8.25 -27.93
CA GLY A 306 -16.56 7.93 -29.22
C GLY A 306 -15.06 7.69 -29.10
N PHE A 307 -14.45 7.09 -30.13
CA PHE A 307 -13.03 6.69 -30.13
C PHE A 307 -12.06 7.80 -29.69
N PHE A 308 -12.34 9.07 -29.99
CA PHE A 308 -11.48 10.21 -29.66
C PHE A 308 -11.72 10.82 -28.26
N ASP A 309 -12.91 10.64 -27.67
CA ASP A 309 -13.25 11.15 -26.33
C ASP A 309 -13.03 10.11 -25.22
N TYR A 310 -12.77 8.85 -25.62
CA TYR A 310 -12.63 7.68 -24.75
C TYR A 310 -11.58 7.83 -23.65
N TYR A 311 -10.62 8.75 -23.79
CA TYR A 311 -9.56 8.95 -22.81
C TYR A 311 -9.73 10.17 -21.92
N GLN A 312 -10.74 11.03 -22.12
CA GLN A 312 -10.90 12.29 -21.35
C GLN A 312 -9.57 13.02 -21.08
N PRO A 313 -8.67 13.21 -22.08
CA PRO A 313 -7.25 13.44 -21.84
C PRO A 313 -6.93 14.76 -21.12
N ARG A 314 -7.88 15.69 -21.04
CA ARG A 314 -7.71 16.99 -20.37
C ARG A 314 -8.11 16.98 -18.91
N ALA A 315 -8.87 15.97 -18.46
CA ALA A 315 -9.35 15.88 -17.08
C ALA A 315 -8.37 15.16 -16.16
N PHE A 316 -7.55 14.27 -16.73
CA PHE A 316 -6.49 13.59 -16.01
C PHE A 316 -5.20 14.40 -16.10
N ILE A 317 -4.57 14.63 -14.95
CA ILE A 317 -3.40 15.49 -14.83
C ILE A 317 -2.28 14.66 -14.24
N GLU A 318 -1.13 14.63 -14.91
CA GLU A 318 0.12 14.17 -14.32
C GLU A 318 0.71 15.29 -13.47
N LEU A 319 0.93 15.00 -12.19
CA LEU A 319 1.37 15.98 -11.19
C LEU A 319 2.88 16.17 -11.20
N GLY A 320 3.62 15.08 -11.40
CA GLY A 320 5.08 15.07 -11.41
C GLY A 320 5.64 13.68 -11.16
N ASP A 321 6.96 13.62 -10.99
CA ASP A 321 7.76 12.40 -10.93
C ASP A 321 8.47 12.29 -9.55
N ARG A 322 8.31 11.13 -8.88
CA ARG A 322 8.97 10.81 -7.59
C ARG A 322 10.29 10.03 -7.74
N GLY A 323 10.74 9.76 -8.96
CA GLY A 323 12.01 9.11 -9.27
C GLY A 323 12.09 7.60 -9.04
N THR A 324 11.13 6.98 -8.34
CA THR A 324 11.09 5.53 -8.07
C THR A 324 9.67 4.98 -8.07
N GLN A 325 9.52 3.68 -8.28
CA GLN A 325 8.20 3.03 -8.29
C GLN A 325 7.54 3.07 -6.90
N SER A 326 6.22 2.96 -6.89
CA SER A 326 5.41 2.87 -5.67
C SER A 326 4.23 1.93 -5.87
N VAL A 327 3.77 1.30 -4.79
CA VAL A 327 2.72 0.28 -4.84
C VAL A 327 1.43 0.82 -4.23
N ALA A 328 1.34 0.84 -2.90
CA ALA A 328 0.15 1.29 -2.19
C ALA A 328 0.32 2.74 -1.71
N GLN A 329 -0.82 3.43 -1.63
CA GLN A 329 -0.91 4.78 -1.10
C GLN A 329 -2.21 5.00 -0.33
N ALA A 330 -2.19 5.95 0.60
CA ALA A 330 -3.36 6.41 1.31
C ALA A 330 -3.20 7.90 1.67
N MET A 331 -4.31 8.62 1.78
CA MET A 331 -4.31 10.05 2.10
C MET A 331 -5.00 10.30 3.44
N ASP A 332 -4.42 11.20 4.23
CA ASP A 332 -5.01 11.63 5.49
C ASP A 332 -6.05 12.75 5.30
N ARG A 333 -6.75 13.13 6.37
CA ARG A 333 -7.78 14.20 6.28
C ARG A 333 -7.23 15.59 6.00
N TYR A 334 -5.92 15.79 6.12
CA TYR A 334 -5.23 17.05 5.88
C TYR A 334 -4.64 17.13 4.46
N GLY A 335 -4.88 16.11 3.62
CA GLY A 335 -4.40 16.07 2.25
C GLY A 335 -2.93 15.65 2.11
N ASN A 336 -2.40 14.94 3.11
CA ASN A 336 -1.08 14.32 3.03
C ASN A 336 -1.21 12.91 2.44
N LEU A 337 -0.64 12.70 1.25
CA LEU A 337 -0.57 11.42 0.57
C LEU A 337 0.66 10.65 1.07
N PHE A 338 0.46 9.50 1.70
CA PHE A 338 1.52 8.59 2.16
C PHE A 338 1.65 7.41 1.21
N PHE A 339 2.89 7.04 0.87
CA PHE A 339 3.18 5.98 -0.07
C PHE A 339 4.57 5.36 0.18
N GLY A 340 4.73 4.09 -0.22
CA GLY A 340 6.01 3.40 -0.15
C GLY A 340 6.92 3.72 -1.33
N LEU A 341 8.21 3.88 -1.09
CA LEU A 341 9.26 4.01 -2.10
C LEU A 341 10.00 2.68 -2.25
N ILE A 342 10.33 2.30 -3.48
CA ILE A 342 11.14 1.11 -3.77
C ILE A 342 12.63 1.39 -3.54
N ASP A 343 13.12 2.54 -4.01
CA ASP A 343 14.49 3.01 -3.77
C ASP A 343 14.52 4.54 -3.60
N PRO A 344 14.87 5.09 -2.42
CA PRO A 344 15.27 4.36 -1.20
C PRO A 344 14.11 3.57 -0.57
N ILE A 345 14.42 2.55 0.24
CA ILE A 345 13.42 1.74 0.94
C ILE A 345 12.82 2.54 2.11
N ALA A 346 11.70 3.21 1.85
CA ALA A 346 11.14 4.21 2.74
C ALA A 346 9.63 4.37 2.60
N ILE A 347 9.01 4.98 3.62
CA ILE A 347 7.71 5.64 3.48
C ILE A 347 7.94 7.12 3.26
N ALA A 348 7.33 7.66 2.21
CA ALA A 348 7.32 9.06 1.90
C ALA A 348 5.91 9.64 2.04
N CYS A 349 5.86 10.96 2.07
CA CYS A 349 4.63 11.72 2.07
C CYS A 349 4.76 12.99 1.22
N TRP A 350 3.65 13.40 0.60
CA TRP A 350 3.50 14.68 -0.07
C TRP A 350 2.15 15.32 0.27
N ASN A 351 2.11 16.65 0.44
CA ASN A 351 0.87 17.38 0.71
C ASN A 351 0.30 18.01 -0.57
N ILE A 352 -1.00 17.84 -0.80
CA ILE A 352 -1.67 18.23 -2.05
C ILE A 352 -1.69 19.74 -2.31
N ASP A 353 -1.43 20.58 -1.29
CA ASP A 353 -1.35 22.05 -1.43
C ASP A 353 0.02 22.54 -1.93
N SER A 354 0.93 21.63 -2.28
CA SER A 354 2.28 21.93 -2.76
C SER A 354 2.56 21.24 -4.08
N PRO A 355 3.42 21.80 -4.96
CA PRO A 355 3.82 21.11 -6.19
C PRO A 355 4.36 19.70 -5.92
N TYR A 356 4.01 18.74 -6.77
CA TYR A 356 4.52 17.37 -6.67
C TYR A 356 5.94 17.30 -7.22
N ASP A 357 6.92 17.50 -6.35
CA ASP A 357 8.33 17.46 -6.70
C ASP A 357 9.19 16.92 -5.54
N ASN A 358 10.45 16.61 -5.85
CA ASN A 358 11.41 16.05 -4.91
C ASN A 358 11.68 16.94 -3.68
N GLN A 359 11.46 18.25 -3.76
CA GLN A 359 11.63 19.13 -2.61
C GLN A 359 10.44 19.02 -1.64
N ASN A 360 9.23 18.83 -2.16
CA ASN A 360 8.00 18.74 -1.38
C ASN A 360 7.66 17.32 -0.94
N ILE A 361 8.13 16.30 -1.65
CA ILE A 361 8.06 14.90 -1.21
C ILE A 361 9.06 14.70 -0.06
N LYS A 362 8.54 14.28 1.09
CA LYS A 362 9.31 14.07 2.32
C LYS A 362 9.39 12.59 2.67
N ILE A 363 10.59 12.07 2.86
CA ILE A 363 10.82 10.78 3.50
C ILE A 363 10.51 10.94 4.99
N VAL A 364 9.45 10.26 5.45
CA VAL A 364 8.95 10.32 6.83
C VAL A 364 9.42 9.13 7.66
N SER A 365 9.77 8.01 7.03
CA SER A 365 10.40 6.86 7.66
C SER A 365 11.24 6.08 6.67
N GLN A 366 12.41 5.59 7.08
CA GLN A 366 13.31 4.83 6.22
C GLN A 366 13.97 3.71 7.00
N ASN A 367 13.91 2.49 6.45
CA ASN A 367 14.48 1.29 7.05
C ASN A 367 14.58 0.13 6.05
N ASP A 368 15.79 -0.16 5.59
CA ASP A 368 16.05 -1.16 4.55
C ASP A 368 15.75 -2.61 4.98
N ALA A 369 15.59 -2.86 6.28
CA ALA A 369 15.25 -4.18 6.82
C ALA A 369 13.74 -4.36 7.01
N THR A 370 13.04 -3.34 7.48
CA THR A 370 11.62 -3.46 7.85
C THR A 370 10.65 -2.97 6.78
N LEU A 371 11.10 -2.13 5.82
CA LEU A 371 10.23 -1.48 4.84
C LEU A 371 10.38 -1.97 3.39
N GLN A 372 11.09 -3.08 3.14
CA GLN A 372 11.51 -3.54 1.80
C GLN A 372 10.45 -3.43 0.70
N PHE A 373 9.24 -3.93 0.94
CA PHE A 373 8.14 -3.80 -0.01
C PHE A 373 6.84 -3.46 0.73
N ALA A 374 6.49 -2.18 0.78
CA ALA A 374 5.24 -1.69 1.39
C ALA A 374 4.04 -1.95 0.48
N SER A 375 3.49 -3.16 0.55
CA SER A 375 2.43 -3.63 -0.35
C SER A 375 1.04 -3.10 -0.05
N GLY A 376 0.82 -2.66 1.20
CA GLY A 376 -0.42 -2.06 1.68
C GLY A 376 -0.13 -0.89 2.62
N VAL A 377 -0.81 0.22 2.39
CA VAL A 377 -0.70 1.48 3.14
C VAL A 377 -2.12 1.96 3.40
N LYS A 378 -2.46 2.25 4.65
CA LYS A 378 -3.79 2.75 5.07
C LYS A 378 -3.65 3.92 6.03
N ILE A 379 -4.57 4.87 5.94
CA ILE A 379 -4.84 5.83 7.00
C ILE A 379 -6.13 5.38 7.70
N ILE A 380 -6.03 5.08 8.99
CA ILE A 380 -7.14 4.58 9.79
C ILE A 380 -7.39 5.54 10.94
N THR A 381 -8.65 5.91 11.16
CA THR A 381 -9.03 6.72 12.31
C THR A 381 -9.33 5.80 13.50
N ASN A 382 -8.61 5.97 14.61
CA ASN A 382 -8.82 5.20 15.83
C ASN A 382 -10.04 5.71 16.63
N ARG A 383 -10.38 5.03 17.73
CA ARG A 383 -11.53 5.37 18.58
C ARG A 383 -11.46 6.75 19.24
N LEU A 384 -10.28 7.37 19.28
CA LEU A 384 -10.08 8.72 19.79
C LEU A 384 -10.24 9.79 18.71
N GLY A 385 -10.54 9.38 17.46
CA GLY A 385 -10.65 10.28 16.32
C GLY A 385 -9.32 10.69 15.71
N GLU A 386 -8.22 10.05 16.12
CA GLU A 386 -6.87 10.31 15.63
C GLU A 386 -6.53 9.38 14.46
N GLU A 387 -5.81 9.89 13.47
CA GLU A 387 -5.39 9.11 12.31
C GLU A 387 -4.04 8.41 12.56
N GLU A 388 -3.96 7.16 12.12
CA GLU A 388 -2.78 6.31 12.19
C GLU A 388 -2.43 5.84 10.79
N LEU A 389 -1.14 5.90 10.46
CA LEU A 389 -0.59 5.28 9.28
C LEU A 389 -0.29 3.82 9.59
N TRP A 390 -0.94 2.92 8.86
CA TRP A 390 -0.73 1.47 8.93
C TRP A 390 -0.07 0.99 7.64
N VAL A 391 0.98 0.19 7.77
CA VAL A 391 1.74 -0.34 6.64
C VAL A 391 1.98 -1.83 6.84
N ILE A 392 1.62 -2.63 5.84
CA ILE A 392 2.11 -4.01 5.74
C ILE A 392 3.29 -4.05 4.79
N THR A 393 4.35 -4.71 5.23
CA THR A 393 5.56 -4.90 4.45
C THR A 393 5.87 -6.37 4.33
N ASN A 394 6.36 -6.75 3.16
CA ASN A 394 6.79 -8.10 2.87
C ASN A 394 8.11 -8.07 2.09
N ARG A 395 8.60 -9.26 1.72
CA ARG A 395 9.77 -9.43 0.86
C ARG A 395 9.34 -9.98 -0.50
N PHE A 396 8.49 -9.21 -1.19
CA PHE A 396 7.88 -9.62 -2.46
C PHE A 396 8.90 -10.06 -3.51
N GLN A 397 10.03 -9.36 -3.61
CA GLN A 397 11.14 -9.70 -4.50
C GLN A 397 11.68 -11.11 -4.24
N LYS A 398 11.76 -11.53 -2.96
CA LYS A 398 12.20 -12.88 -2.58
C LYS A 398 11.13 -13.91 -2.91
N ALA A 399 9.86 -13.56 -2.76
CA ALA A 399 8.75 -14.44 -3.12
C ALA A 399 8.76 -14.75 -4.61
N LEU A 400 8.92 -13.73 -5.46
CA LEU A 400 8.94 -13.87 -6.91
C LEU A 400 10.18 -14.61 -7.43
N THR A 401 11.35 -14.41 -6.79
CA THR A 401 12.59 -15.10 -7.17
C THR A 401 12.73 -16.49 -6.54
N GLY A 402 11.81 -16.88 -5.65
CA GLY A 402 11.87 -18.15 -4.92
C GLY A 402 12.99 -18.21 -3.86
N SER A 403 13.48 -17.06 -3.39
CA SER A 403 14.63 -16.92 -2.49
C SER A 403 14.26 -16.64 -1.02
N ILE A 404 12.98 -16.79 -0.64
CA ILE A 404 12.52 -16.62 0.75
C ILE A 404 13.23 -17.60 1.69
N ASN A 405 13.81 -17.09 2.77
CA ASN A 405 14.33 -17.88 3.87
C ASN A 405 13.36 -17.83 5.06
N MET A 406 12.80 -18.98 5.45
CA MET A 406 11.80 -19.06 6.53
C MET A 406 12.42 -19.01 7.93
N ASN A 407 13.74 -18.91 8.06
CA ASN A 407 14.42 -18.74 9.35
C ASN A 407 14.57 -17.26 9.75
N GLU A 408 14.12 -16.33 8.91
CA GLU A 408 14.17 -14.89 9.16
C GLU A 408 12.78 -14.26 8.99
N VAL A 409 12.62 -13.04 9.51
CA VAL A 409 11.35 -12.31 9.45
C VAL A 409 11.12 -11.76 8.05
N ASN A 410 10.07 -12.25 7.40
CA ASN A 410 9.71 -11.91 6.03
C ASN A 410 8.54 -10.92 5.94
N PHE A 411 7.63 -10.93 6.91
CA PHE A 411 6.39 -10.14 6.84
C PHE A 411 6.20 -9.33 8.12
N ARG A 412 5.73 -8.09 8.01
CA ARG A 412 5.52 -7.19 9.15
C ARG A 412 4.26 -6.36 8.96
N ILE A 413 3.59 -6.06 10.06
CA ILE A 413 2.59 -4.99 10.15
C ILE A 413 3.15 -3.93 11.08
N LEU A 414 3.19 -2.70 10.59
CA LEU A 414 3.77 -1.54 11.23
C LEU A 414 2.73 -0.43 11.33
N ALA A 415 2.77 0.37 12.40
CA ALA A 415 1.88 1.50 12.54
C ALA A 415 2.52 2.68 13.27
N ILE A 416 2.03 3.88 13.00
CA ILE A 416 2.38 5.09 13.73
C ILE A 416 1.23 6.12 13.67
N PRO A 417 0.95 6.85 14.76
CA PRO A 417 0.07 8.01 14.71
C PRO A 417 0.57 9.05 13.69
N THR A 418 -0.30 9.51 12.78
CA THR A 418 0.11 10.43 11.71
C THR A 418 0.65 11.73 12.26
N ASN A 419 0.14 12.20 13.41
CA ASN A 419 0.61 13.42 14.06
C ASN A 419 2.12 13.43 14.39
N GLN A 420 2.77 12.27 14.50
CA GLN A 420 4.23 12.17 14.71
C GLN A 420 5.02 12.39 13.41
N LEU A 421 4.35 12.40 12.26
CA LEU A 421 4.93 12.59 10.94
C LEU A 421 4.61 13.99 10.36
N LEU A 422 3.86 14.81 11.09
CA LEU A 422 3.37 16.12 10.63
C LEU A 422 3.92 17.27 11.47
N ASP A 423 4.03 18.46 10.86
CA ASP A 423 4.36 19.71 11.56
C ASP A 423 3.13 20.28 12.28
N ILE A 424 3.34 21.44 12.91
CA ILE A 424 2.29 22.23 13.56
C ILE A 424 1.17 22.66 12.59
N ASN A 425 1.45 22.75 11.29
CA ASN A 425 0.50 23.10 10.23
C ASN A 425 -0.15 21.86 9.60
N LYS A 426 0.04 20.66 10.19
CA LYS A 426 -0.50 19.39 9.69
C LYS A 426 0.03 19.00 8.30
N ARG A 427 1.25 19.40 7.97
CA ARG A 427 1.95 19.02 6.74
C ARG A 427 3.10 18.06 7.05
N CYS A 428 3.39 17.17 6.11
CA CYS A 428 4.44 16.18 6.31
C CYS A 428 5.81 16.79 6.60
N VAL A 429 6.45 16.26 7.63
CA VAL A 429 7.81 16.62 8.06
C VAL A 429 8.72 15.44 7.81
N GLY A 430 9.78 15.70 7.07
CA GLY A 430 10.78 14.70 6.79
C GLY A 430 11.89 15.26 5.92
N THR A 431 12.78 14.38 5.51
CA THR A 431 13.89 14.75 4.62
C THR A 431 13.35 14.85 3.20
N PRO A 432 13.58 15.95 2.46
CA PRO A 432 13.23 16.00 1.04
C PRO A 432 13.80 14.81 0.28
N LEU A 433 13.07 14.32 -0.71
CA LEU A 433 13.58 13.30 -1.61
C LEU A 433 14.78 13.88 -2.37
N THR A 434 15.98 13.41 -2.09
CA THR A 434 17.17 13.88 -2.81
C THR A 434 17.42 12.95 -3.99
N THR A 435 17.56 13.51 -5.18
CA THR A 435 18.01 12.76 -6.35
C THR A 435 19.47 12.36 -6.12
N LYS A 436 19.73 11.17 -5.59
CA LYS A 436 21.02 10.53 -5.85
C LYS A 436 20.98 10.02 -7.29
N PHE A 437 21.26 10.90 -8.25
CA PHE A 437 21.71 10.46 -9.56
C PHE A 437 23.11 9.84 -9.37
N THR A 438 23.19 8.58 -8.97
CA THR A 438 24.33 7.77 -9.40
C THR A 438 24.11 7.51 -10.88
N SER A 439 24.66 8.40 -11.69
CA SER A 439 24.94 8.12 -13.10
C SER A 439 25.75 6.82 -13.14
N PHE A 440 25.09 5.70 -13.44
CA PHE A 440 25.82 4.52 -13.86
C PHE A 440 26.59 4.93 -15.12
N GLY A 441 27.89 4.71 -15.04
CA GLY A 441 28.87 5.24 -15.99
C GLY A 441 28.48 4.97 -17.43
N LYS A 442 28.75 5.96 -18.27
CA LYS A 442 28.94 5.75 -19.70
C LYS A 442 29.84 4.54 -19.88
N PHE A 443 29.30 3.44 -20.38
CA PHE A 443 30.11 2.52 -21.15
C PHE A 443 30.45 3.25 -22.44
N SER A 444 31.69 3.72 -22.52
CA SER A 444 32.32 4.04 -23.80
C SER A 444 32.31 2.77 -24.64
N ILE A 445 31.72 2.85 -25.83
CA ILE A 445 32.13 2.04 -26.97
C ILE A 445 33.21 2.83 -27.69
#